data_AF-A0A507C5A4-F1
#
_entry.id   AF-A0A507C5A4-F1
#
_cell.length_a   1.000
_cell.length_b   1.000
_cell.length_c   1.000
_cell.angle_alpha   90.00
_cell.angle_beta   90.00
_cell.angle_gamma   90.00
#
_symmetry.space_group_name_H-M   'P 1'
#
loop_
_entity.id
_entity.type
_entity.pdbx_description
1 polymer ?
#
loop_
_entity_poly.entity_id
_entity_poly.type
_entity_poly.pdbx_seq_one_letter_code
_entity_poly.pdbx_strand_id
1 'polypeptide(L)'
;MDHGCVAEFAPPHELLSNPHSAFSKLVDETGANAQLLRQLAKDSATKSAILAETRAQNNTASASVQQALVSSGAVSSLVNIS
;
A
#
# COMPACT_ATOMS: atom_id res chain seq x y z
N MET A 1 21.36 -9.28 25.85
CA MET A 1 21.02 -10.20 24.74
C MET A 1 19.54 -10.42 24.83
N ASP A 2 18.76 -9.99 23.85
CA ASP A 2 17.30 -10.17 23.88
C ASP A 2 16.96 -11.66 23.71
N HIS A 3 16.21 -12.20 24.67
CA HIS A 3 16.17 -13.63 25.01
C HIS A 3 15.14 -14.40 24.17
N GLY A 4 15.31 -14.45 22.85
CA GLY A 4 14.42 -15.23 21.97
C GLY A 4 12.97 -14.71 21.92
N CYS A 5 12.77 -13.42 22.23
CA CYS A 5 11.47 -12.77 22.08
C CYS A 5 11.10 -12.64 20.60
N VAL A 6 9.81 -12.87 20.32
CA VAL A 6 9.20 -12.72 19.00
C VAL A 6 9.53 -11.33 18.45
N ALA A 7 10.26 -11.29 17.33
CA ALA A 7 10.56 -10.05 16.65
C ALA A 7 9.26 -9.37 16.22
N GLU A 8 9.11 -8.09 16.57
CA GLU A 8 7.98 -7.31 16.13
C GLU A 8 8.04 -7.13 14.61
N PHE A 9 7.05 -7.66 13.89
CA PHE A 9 6.97 -7.54 12.44
C PHE A 9 5.65 -6.88 12.04
N ALA A 10 5.69 -5.55 11.94
CA ALA A 10 4.58 -4.74 11.45
C ALA A 10 5.11 -3.43 10.84
N PRO A 11 4.28 -2.69 10.10
CA PRO A 11 4.64 -1.36 9.62
C PRO A 11 5.05 -0.40 10.75
N PRO A 12 6.00 0.52 10.51
CA PRO A 12 6.52 1.41 11.56
C PRO A 12 5.43 2.22 12.29
N HIS A 13 4.41 2.70 11.57
CA HIS A 13 3.32 3.47 12.17
C HIS A 13 2.46 2.63 13.14
N GLU A 14 2.29 1.33 12.88
CA GLU A 14 1.56 0.41 13.76
C GLU A 14 2.39 0.09 15.00
N LEU A 15 3.68 -0.23 14.84
CA LEU A 15 4.59 -0.49 15.94
C LEU A 15 4.71 0.72 16.88
N LEU A 16 4.76 1.93 16.33
CA LEU A 16 4.83 3.18 17.09
C LEU A 16 3.51 3.60 17.74
N SER A 17 2.38 3.03 17.30
CA SER A 17 1.09 3.26 17.97
C SER A 17 0.98 2.53 19.31
N ASN A 18 1.73 1.44 19.48
CA ASN A 18 1.82 0.70 20.73
C ASN A 18 3.00 1.22 21.58
N PRO A 19 2.77 1.89 22.73
CA PRO A 19 3.85 2.39 23.58
C PRO A 19 4.67 1.27 24.25
N HIS A 20 4.16 0.04 24.30
CA HIS A 20 4.87 -1.08 24.91
C HIS A 20 5.80 -1.83 23.94
N SER A 21 5.72 -1.51 22.64
CA SER A 21 6.55 -2.15 21.63
C SER A 21 8.03 -1.82 21.81
N ALA A 22 8.91 -2.78 21.52
CA ALA A 22 10.34 -2.60 21.55
C ALA A 22 10.76 -1.47 20.60
N PHE A 23 10.14 -1.41 19.41
CA PHE A 23 10.43 -0.35 18.44
C PHE A 23 10.01 1.05 18.96
N SER A 24 8.86 1.17 19.63
CA SER A 24 8.42 2.45 20.22
C SER A 24 9.37 2.93 21.32
N LYS A 25 9.83 2.01 22.19
CA LYS A 25 10.83 2.33 23.22
C LYS A 25 12.16 2.80 22.63
N LEU A 26 12.66 2.14 21.58
CA LEU A 26 13.86 2.56 20.87
C LEU A 26 13.71 3.96 20.25
N VAL A 27 12.54 4.28 19.71
CA VAL A 27 12.27 5.63 19.19
C VAL A 27 12.24 6.65 20.32
N ASP A 28 11.66 6.33 21.47
CA ASP A 28 11.65 7.24 22.63
C ASP A 28 13.06 7.49 23.19
N GLU A 29 13.95 6.49 23.14
CA GLU A 29 15.37 6.63 23.52
C GLU A 29 16.14 7.63 22.63
N THR A 30 15.65 7.94 21.43
CA THR A 30 16.25 8.99 20.57
C THR A 30 16.03 10.42 21.08
N GLY A 31 15.21 10.58 22.12
CA GLY A 31 15.00 11.86 22.80
C GLY A 31 14.32 12.90 21.92
N ALA A 32 15.00 14.02 21.68
CA ALA A 32 14.44 15.17 20.95
C ALA A 32 13.95 14.82 19.53
N ASN A 33 14.49 13.76 18.92
CA ASN A 33 14.11 13.33 17.58
C ASN A 33 12.92 12.35 17.55
N ALA A 34 12.47 11.85 18.70
CA ALA A 34 11.41 10.84 18.76
C ALA A 34 10.12 11.29 18.06
N GLN A 35 9.73 12.55 18.28
CA GLN A 35 8.53 13.12 17.66
C GLN A 35 8.66 13.25 16.14
N LEU A 36 9.83 13.63 15.63
CA LEU A 36 10.10 13.70 14.19
C LEU A 36 10.01 12.31 13.56
N LEU A 37 10.61 11.29 14.18
CA LEU A 37 10.55 9.91 13.68
C LEU A 37 9.11 9.38 13.65
N ARG A 38 8.30 9.71 14.67
CA ARG A 38 6.87 9.37 14.71
C ARG A 38 6.07 10.05 13.60
N GLN A 39 6.40 11.29 13.24
CA GLN A 39 5.78 11.98 12.11
C GLN A 39 6.14 11.32 10.78
N LEU A 40 7.43 11.05 10.55
CA LEU A 40 7.89 10.37 9.32
C LEU A 40 7.22 9.01 9.11
N ALA A 41 7.03 8.24 10.18
CA ALA A 41 6.31 6.97 10.12
C ALA A 41 4.85 7.15 9.66
N LYS A 42 4.13 8.16 10.20
CA LYS A 42 2.75 8.47 9.79
C LYS A 42 2.65 8.94 8.34
N ASP A 43 3.59 9.78 7.92
CA ASP A 43 3.63 10.30 6.54
C ASP A 43 3.87 9.17 5.54
N SER A 44 4.75 8.22 5.88
CA SER A 44 5.01 7.05 5.05
C SER A 44 3.79 6.13 4.90
N ALA A 45 2.99 5.98 5.97
CA ALA A 45 1.77 5.18 5.95
C ALA A 45 0.71 5.83 5.06
N THR A 46 0.52 7.14 5.20
CA THR A 46 -0.42 7.92 4.39
C THR A 46 -0.05 7.86 2.90
N LYS A 47 1.23 8.05 2.58
CA LYS A 47 1.72 7.95 1.20
C LYS A 47 1.47 6.57 0.60
N SER A 48 1.69 5.50 1.38
CA SER A 48 1.46 4.13 0.91
C SER A 48 -0.02 3.86 0.64
N ALA A 49 -0.92 4.40 1.48
CA ALA A 49 -2.36 4.29 1.28
C ALA A 49 -2.82 4.97 -0.02
N ILE A 50 -2.35 6.20 -0.29
CA ILE A 50 -2.67 6.94 -1.52
C ILE A 50 -2.18 6.20 -2.76
N LEU A 51 -0.97 5.62 -2.71
CA LEU A 51 -0.42 4.85 -3.82
C LEU A 51 -1.22 3.56 -4.08
N ALA A 52 -1.72 2.90 -3.04
CA ALA A 52 -2.59 1.74 -3.17
C ALA A 52 -3.94 2.12 -3.82
N GLU A 53 -4.53 3.23 -3.40
CA GLU A 53 -5.79 3.73 -3.97
C GLU A 53 -5.63 4.14 -5.45
N THR A 54 -4.54 4.84 -5.77
CA THR A 54 -4.20 5.21 -7.15
C THR A 54 -4.03 3.98 -8.03
N ARG A 55 -3.44 2.90 -7.52
CA ARG A 55 -3.31 1.63 -8.25
C ARG A 55 -4.66 0.97 -8.52
N ALA A 56 -5.57 1.00 -7.55
CA ALA A 56 -6.90 0.42 -7.72
C ALA A 56 -7.70 1.15 -8.82
N GLN A 57 -7.69 2.49 -8.80
CA GLN A 57 -8.40 3.31 -9.79
C GLN A 57 -7.85 3.12 -11.21
N ASN A 58 -6.51 3.07 -11.36
CA ASN A 58 -5.87 2.83 -12.66
C ASN A 58 -6.21 1.44 -13.25
N ASN A 59 -6.38 0.42 -12.41
CA ASN A 59 -6.75 -0.92 -12.86
C ASN A 59 -8.23 -0.97 -13.35
N THR A 60 -9.16 -0.35 -12.62
CA THR A 60 -10.58 -0.29 -13.03
C THR A 60 -10.78 0.50 -14.32
N ALA A 61 -10.10 1.63 -14.49
CA ALA A 61 -10.16 2.41 -15.74
C ALA A 61 -9.63 1.60 -16.94
N SER A 62 -8.51 0.90 -16.77
CA SER A 62 -7.94 0.04 -17.82
C SER A 62 -8.84 -1.14 -18.20
N ALA A 63 -9.54 -1.73 -17.23
CA ALA A 63 -10.51 -2.79 -17.48
C ALA A 63 -11.72 -2.29 -18.31
N SER A 64 -12.24 -1.09 -18.01
CA SER A 64 -13.35 -0.50 -18.76
C SER A 64 -12.99 -0.15 -20.22
N VAL A 65 -11.74 0.28 -20.47
CA VAL A 65 -11.24 0.54 -21.82
C VAL A 65 -11.14 -0.77 -22.60
N GLN A 66 -10.54 -1.82 -22.03
CA GLN A 66 -10.41 -3.12 -22.71
C GLN A 66 -11.78 -3.76 -23.01
N GLN A 67 -12.77 -3.59 -22.12
CA GLN A 67 -14.12 -4.13 -22.33
C GLN A 67 -14.90 -3.38 -23.43
N ALA A 68 -14.68 -2.07 -23.59
CA ALA A 68 -15.27 -1.31 -24.68
C ALA A 68 -14.72 -1.71 -26.07
N LEU A 69 -13.41 -2.04 -26.16
CA LEU A 69 -12.81 -2.45 -27.42
C LEU A 69 -13.27 -3.86 -27.88
N VAL A 70 -13.48 -4.81 -26.96
CA VAL A 70 -14.01 -6.15 -27.32
C VAL A 70 -15.49 -6.11 -27.71
N SER A 71 -16.27 -5.19 -27.15
CA SER A 71 -17.68 -4.96 -27.53
C SER A 71 -17.82 -4.30 -28.90
N SER A 72 -16.80 -3.57 -29.37
CA SER A 72 -16.80 -2.94 -30.70
C SER A 72 -16.27 -3.87 -31.80
N GLY A 73 -16.01 -5.15 -31.47
CA GLY A 73 -15.63 -6.20 -32.39
C GLY A 73 -16.77 -6.58 -33.34
N ALA A 74 -16.93 -5.79 -34.40
CA ALA A 74 -17.52 -6.19 -35.68
C ALA A 74 -16.65 -7.26 -36.37
N VAL A 75 -16.36 -8.36 -35.67
CA VAL A 75 -15.60 -9.48 -36.22
C VAL A 75 -16.57 -10.45 -36.90
N SER A 76 -16.52 -10.45 -38.23
CA SER A 76 -16.85 -11.58 -39.10
C SER A 76 -18.32 -11.86 -39.47
N SER A 77 -19.04 -10.89 -40.05
CA SER A 77 -20.26 -11.18 -40.85
C SER A 77 -20.03 -11.24 -42.37
N LEU A 78 -18.80 -11.38 -42.87
CA LEU A 78 -18.50 -11.36 -44.31
C LEU A 78 -17.70 -12.57 -44.82
N VAL A 79 -17.97 -13.77 -44.31
CA VAL A 79 -17.59 -15.01 -45.02
C VAL A 79 -18.78 -15.96 -45.03
N ASN A 80 -19.79 -15.60 -45.83
CA ASN A 80 -20.77 -16.57 -46.31
C ASN A 80 -21.38 -16.07 -47.62
N ILE A 81 -20.73 -16.36 -48.74
CA ILE A 81 -21.42 -16.56 -50.01
C ILE A 81 -20.79 -17.78 -50.66
N SER A 82 -21.58 -18.84 -50.68
CA SER A 82 -21.37 -20.12 -51.36
C SER A 82 -21.30 -19.96 -52.88
#